data_AF-A0A9X2VXD9-F1
#
_entry.id   AF-A0A9X2VXD9-F1
#
_cell.length_a   1.000
_cell.length_b   1.000
_cell.length_c   1.000
_cell.angle_alpha   90.00
_cell.angle_beta   90.00
_cell.angle_gamma   90.00
#
_symmetry.space_group_name_H-M   'P 1'
#
loop_
_entity.id
_entity.type
_entity.pdbx_description
1 polymer ?
#
loop_
_entity_poly.entity_id
_entity_poly.type
_entity_poly.pdbx_seq_one_letter_code
_entity_poly.pdbx_strand_id
1 'polypeptide(L)'
;MHRQVYRVGLDGGDLRRVTDDDLEHDLAASPSGRYAVDVASDLATPSVSVLRGLDTGEVLPLERADPTALLATGWTPPERFRALAADGTTPVYGVLHRSASGRRPPLVAG
;
A
#
# COMPACT_ATOMS: atom_id res chain seq x y z
N MET A 1 0.55 -4.93 -5.84
CA MET A 1 0.43 -3.68 -6.61
C MET A 1 0.54 -2.56 -5.59
N HIS A 2 1.29 -1.50 -5.87
CA HIS A 2 1.40 -0.35 -4.96
C HIS A 2 0.90 0.87 -5.72
N ARG A 3 -0.15 1.52 -5.22
CA ARG A 3 -0.57 2.81 -5.78
C ARG A 3 0.36 3.89 -5.26
N GLN A 4 1.02 4.57 -6.19
CA GLN A 4 1.97 5.63 -5.93
C GLN A 4 1.42 6.93 -6.48
N VAL A 5 1.67 8.04 -5.77
CA VAL A 5 1.13 9.35 -6.15
C VAL A 5 2.18 10.15 -6.90
N TYR A 6 1.77 10.70 -8.04
CA TYR A 6 2.59 11.56 -8.87
C TYR A 6 1.89 12.89 -9.16
N ARG A 7 2.70 13.92 -9.38
CA ARG A 7 2.28 15.24 -9.86
C ARG A 7 2.94 15.51 -11.20
N VAL A 8 2.21 16.12 -12.11
CA VAL A 8 2.71 16.53 -13.44
C VAL A 8 2.10 17.88 -13.82
N GLY A 9 2.85 18.70 -14.54
CA GLY A 9 2.31 19.92 -15.16
C GLY A 9 1.35 19.56 -16.30
N LEU A 10 0.22 20.26 -16.40
CA LEU A 10 -0.75 20.03 -17.49
C LEU A 10 -0.22 20.49 -18.86
N ASP A 11 0.80 21.32 -18.86
CA ASP A 11 1.59 21.76 -20.00
C ASP A 11 2.66 20.74 -20.44
N GLY A 12 2.72 19.57 -19.80
CA GLY A 12 3.66 18.51 -20.13
C GLY A 12 5.00 18.61 -19.39
N GLY A 13 5.03 19.30 -18.25
CA GLY A 13 6.20 19.33 -17.36
C GLY A 13 6.57 17.98 -16.75
N ASP A 14 7.62 17.95 -15.94
CA ASP A 14 8.17 16.72 -15.38
C ASP A 14 7.20 15.98 -14.43
N LEU A 15 7.15 14.64 -14.57
CA LEU A 15 6.45 13.76 -13.65
C LEU A 15 7.26 13.60 -12.36
N ARG A 16 6.70 14.03 -11.23
CA ARG A 16 7.34 13.96 -9.91
C ARG A 16 6.58 13.03 -8.98
N ARG A 17 7.28 12.09 -8.34
CA ARG A 17 6.71 11.28 -7.24
C ARG A 17 6.52 12.16 -6.00
N VAL A 18 5.35 12.05 -5.37
CA VAL A 18 4.95 12.89 -4.22
C VAL A 18 5.31 12.23 -2.88
N THR A 19 5.37 10.90 -2.85
CA THR A 19 5.71 10.08 -1.69
C THR A 19 7.08 9.43 -1.89
N ASP A 20 7.79 9.16 -0.81
CA ASP A 20 9.18 8.67 -0.79
C ASP A 20 9.31 7.22 -0.28
N ASP A 21 8.18 6.57 0.00
CA ASP A 21 8.09 5.18 0.46
C ASP A 21 7.27 4.30 -0.51
N ASP A 22 7.37 2.98 -0.35
CA ASP A 22 6.72 1.99 -1.20
C ASP A 22 5.38 1.48 -0.64
N LEU A 23 4.74 2.22 0.26
CA LEU A 23 3.39 1.90 0.72
C LEU A 23 2.36 2.12 -0.39
N GLU A 24 1.18 1.53 -0.22
CA GLU A 24 0.03 1.86 -1.05
C GLU A 24 -0.63 3.12 -0.51
N HIS A 25 -0.65 4.17 -1.33
CA HIS A 25 -1.20 5.46 -0.95
C HIS A 25 -2.59 5.68 -1.52
N ASP A 26 -3.51 6.14 -0.67
CA ASP A 26 -4.79 6.74 -1.05
C ASP A 26 -4.81 8.21 -0.68
N LEU A 27 -4.74 9.07 -1.70
CA LEU A 27 -4.58 10.49 -1.51
C LEU A 27 -5.83 11.26 -1.99
N ALA A 28 -6.40 12.02 -1.06
CA ALA A 28 -7.51 12.95 -1.32
C ALA A 28 -7.00 14.39 -1.29
N ALA A 29 -6.85 14.99 -2.48
CA ALA A 29 -6.33 16.36 -2.61
C ALA A 29 -7.40 17.40 -2.23
N SER A 30 -6.95 18.46 -1.56
CA SER A 30 -7.77 19.67 -1.33
C SER A 30 -8.11 20.38 -2.65
N PRO A 31 -9.21 21.15 -2.73
CA PRO A 31 -9.56 21.91 -3.93
C PRO A 31 -8.46 22.86 -4.42
N SER A 32 -7.63 23.35 -3.50
CA SER A 32 -6.50 24.23 -3.84
C SER A 32 -5.31 23.50 -4.47
N GLY A 33 -5.27 22.16 -4.41
CA GLY A 33 -4.15 21.36 -4.89
C GLY A 33 -2.84 21.56 -4.11
N ARG A 34 -2.89 22.19 -2.92
CA ARG A 34 -1.71 22.43 -2.07
C ARG A 34 -1.50 21.37 -1.00
N TYR A 35 -2.59 20.87 -0.46
CA TYR A 35 -2.61 19.85 0.58
C TYR A 35 -3.41 18.64 0.15
N ALA A 36 -3.17 17.52 0.82
CA ALA A 36 -3.98 16.32 0.72
C ALA A 36 -4.00 15.54 2.03
N VAL A 37 -5.07 14.79 2.24
CA VAL A 37 -5.07 13.70 3.21
C VAL A 37 -4.51 12.47 2.49
N ASP A 38 -3.45 11.88 3.03
CA ASP A 38 -2.77 10.71 2.50
C ASP A 38 -2.90 9.57 3.52
N VAL A 39 -3.49 8.46 3.09
CA VAL A 39 -3.61 7.22 3.88
C VAL A 39 -2.72 6.17 3.23
N ALA A 40 -1.72 5.69 3.98
CA ALA A 40 -0.71 4.78 3.47
C ALA A 40 -0.65 3.50 4.30
N SER A 41 -0.60 2.35 3.65
CA SER A 41 -0.44 1.04 4.29
C SER A 41 0.17 0.01 3.34
N ASP A 42 0.51 -1.17 3.87
CA ASP A 42 0.79 -2.33 3.03
C ASP A 42 0.33 -3.62 3.75
N LEU A 43 0.67 -4.80 3.21
CA LEU A 43 0.23 -6.08 3.79
C LEU A 43 0.73 -6.32 5.22
N ALA A 44 1.85 -5.71 5.61
CA ALA A 44 2.48 -5.87 6.92
C ALA A 44 2.50 -4.58 7.75
N THR A 45 2.39 -3.41 7.12
CA THR A 45 2.42 -2.11 7.75
C THR A 45 0.98 -1.59 7.98
N PRO A 46 0.56 -1.36 9.25
CA PRO A 46 -0.74 -0.78 9.55
C PRO A 46 -0.93 0.60 8.92
N SER A 47 -2.18 0.97 8.65
CA SER A 47 -2.50 2.24 8.03
C SER A 47 -2.08 3.44 8.88
N VAL A 48 -1.44 4.41 8.23
CA VAL A 48 -1.13 5.73 8.77
C VAL A 48 -1.82 6.78 7.91
N SER A 49 -2.49 7.74 8.54
CA SER A 49 -3.07 8.89 7.84
C SER A 49 -2.34 10.16 8.23
N VAL A 50 -2.02 10.99 7.24
CA VAL A 50 -1.31 12.25 7.43
C VAL A 50 -1.94 13.36 6.60
N LEU A 51 -1.82 14.60 7.09
CA LEU A 51 -1.93 15.77 6.25
C LEU A 51 -0.59 15.96 5.55
N ARG A 52 -0.60 15.94 4.23
CA ARG A 52 0.57 16.14 3.36
C ARG A 52 0.43 17.44 2.59
N GLY A 53 1.48 18.25 2.54
CA GLY A 53 1.65 19.29 1.54
C GLY A 53 2.26 18.69 0.28
N LEU A 54 1.66 18.96 -0.87
CA LEU A 54 2.07 18.32 -2.14
C LEU A 54 3.47 18.78 -2.62
N ASP A 55 3.98 19.88 -2.08
CA ASP A 55 5.33 20.40 -2.31
C ASP A 55 6.26 20.27 -1.10
N THR A 56 5.71 20.09 0.10
CA THR A 56 6.48 20.13 1.36
C THR A 56 6.60 18.78 2.06
N GLY A 57 5.86 17.76 1.61
CA GLY A 57 5.82 16.44 2.27
C GLY A 57 4.85 16.39 3.44
N GLU A 58 5.08 15.48 4.39
CA GLU A 58 4.24 15.36 5.59
C GLU A 58 4.24 16.68 6.39
N VAL A 59 3.04 17.14 6.75
CA VAL A 59 2.84 18.35 7.55
C VAL A 59 2.43 17.97 8.97
N LEU A 60 1.51 17.01 9.10
CA LEU A 60 0.96 16.61 10.40
C LEU A 60 0.44 15.17 10.34
N PRO A 61 0.77 14.30 11.31
CA PRO A 61 0.09 13.01 11.46
C PRO A 61 -1.35 13.21 11.93
N LEU A 62 -2.29 12.46 11.35
CA LEU A 62 -3.70 12.49 11.70
C LEU A 62 -4.09 11.27 12.53
N GLU A 63 -3.73 10.07 12.07
CA GLU A 63 -4.06 8.80 12.75
C GLU A 63 -3.02 7.71 12.45
N ARG A 64 -2.87 6.76 13.38
CA ARG A 64 -2.11 5.52 13.18
C ARG A 64 -2.93 4.35 13.69
N ALA A 65 -3.13 3.35 12.85
CA ALA A 65 -3.81 2.12 13.23
C ALA A 65 -2.93 1.31 14.21
N ASP A 66 -3.55 0.80 15.28
CA ASP A 66 -2.91 -0.12 16.22
C ASP A 66 -3.30 -1.58 15.88
N PRO A 67 -2.37 -2.41 15.39
CA PRO A 67 -2.64 -3.79 15.02
C PRO A 67 -2.60 -4.77 16.20
N THR A 68 -2.36 -4.31 17.44
CA THR A 68 -2.07 -5.18 18.60
C THR A 68 -3.13 -6.26 18.80
N ALA A 69 -4.41 -5.91 18.76
CA ALA A 69 -5.50 -6.87 18.93
C ALA A 69 -5.55 -7.91 17.80
N LEU A 70 -5.24 -7.53 16.56
CA LEU A 70 -5.20 -8.45 15.42
C LEU A 70 -4.03 -9.43 15.56
N LEU A 71 -2.84 -8.94 15.89
CA LEU A 71 -1.66 -9.77 16.09
C LEU A 71 -1.84 -10.76 17.24
N ALA A 72 -2.55 -10.36 18.31
CA ALA A 72 -2.86 -11.24 19.45
C ALA A 72 -3.74 -12.44 19.07
N THR A 73 -4.46 -12.40 17.94
CA THR A 73 -5.23 -13.54 17.43
C THR A 73 -4.35 -14.64 16.81
N GLY A 74 -3.04 -14.38 16.65
CA GLY A 74 -2.13 -15.24 15.89
C GLY A 74 -2.18 -14.97 14.38
N TRP A 75 -2.84 -13.88 13.95
CA TRP A 75 -2.79 -13.42 12.57
C TRP A 75 -1.35 -13.08 12.17
N THR A 76 -0.97 -13.45 10.96
CA THR A 76 0.32 -13.11 10.36
C THR A 76 0.09 -12.48 8.99
N PRO A 77 0.88 -11.45 8.62
CA PRO A 77 0.81 -10.86 7.29
C PRO A 77 1.00 -11.92 6.19
N PRO A 78 0.24 -11.87 5.10
CA PRO A 78 0.43 -12.79 4.00
C PRO A 78 1.72 -12.49 3.22
N GLU A 79 2.29 -13.51 2.59
CA GLU A 79 3.49 -13.40 1.76
C GLU A 79 3.13 -13.05 0.32
N ARG A 80 3.79 -12.04 -0.26
CA ARG A 80 3.66 -11.73 -1.69
C ARG A 80 4.32 -12.83 -2.51
N PHE A 81 3.69 -13.26 -3.60
CA PHE A 81 4.30 -14.12 -4.60
C PHE A 81 4.12 -13.59 -6.02
N ARG A 82 4.99 -14.05 -6.91
CA ARG A 82 4.95 -13.81 -8.35
C ARG A 82 5.13 -15.15 -9.07
N ALA A 83 4.27 -15.44 -10.03
CA ALA A 83 4.35 -16.61 -10.89
C ALA A 83 4.14 -16.20 -12.36
N LEU A 84 4.49 -17.07 -13.31
CA LEU A 84 4.14 -16.86 -14.72
C LEU A 84 2.75 -17.43 -14.99
N ALA A 85 1.96 -16.73 -15.80
CA ALA A 85 0.69 -17.24 -16.32
C ALA A 85 0.93 -18.44 -17.26
N ALA A 86 -0.16 -19.06 -17.73
CA ALA A 86 -0.11 -20.20 -18.64
C ALA A 86 0.59 -19.89 -19.98
N ASP A 87 0.66 -18.62 -20.37
CA ASP A 87 1.38 -18.17 -21.57
C ASP A 87 2.92 -18.18 -21.40
N GLY A 88 3.42 -18.43 -20.19
CA GLY A 88 4.85 -18.47 -19.88
C GLY A 88 5.55 -17.11 -19.85
N THR A 89 4.82 -15.99 -20.02
CA THR A 89 5.42 -14.65 -20.12
C THR A 89 4.79 -13.61 -19.21
N THR A 90 3.48 -13.71 -18.95
CA THR A 90 2.76 -12.71 -18.16
C THR A 90 2.98 -12.98 -16.67
N PRO A 91 3.57 -12.06 -15.90
CA PRO A 91 3.68 -12.23 -14.46
C PRO A 91 2.32 -12.04 -13.78
N VAL A 92 1.91 -13.04 -13.00
CA VAL A 92 0.75 -13.01 -12.10
C VAL A 92 1.25 -12.77 -10.68
N TYR A 93 0.58 -11.87 -9.97
CA TYR A 93 0.91 -11.51 -8.60
C TYR A 93 -0.22 -11.93 -7.67
N GLY A 94 0.14 -12.40 -6.49
CA GLY A 94 -0.84 -12.76 -5.46
C GLY A 94 -0.25 -12.75 -4.06
N VAL A 95 -1.06 -13.17 -3.10
CA VAL A 95 -0.67 -13.27 -1.69
C VAL A 95 -0.96 -14.66 -1.15
N LEU A 96 -0.07 -15.18 -0.31
CA LEU A 96 -0.18 -16.48 0.34
C LEU A 96 -0.40 -16.30 1.84
N HIS A 97 -1.52 -16.80 2.33
CA HIS A 97 -1.79 -16.89 3.76
C HIS A 97 -1.31 -18.26 4.27
N ARG A 98 -0.32 -18.27 5.17
CA ARG A 98 0.17 -19.52 5.76
C ARG A 98 -0.71 -19.95 6.93
N SER A 99 -0.95 -21.25 7.04
CA SER A 99 -1.56 -21.83 8.24
C SER A 99 -0.55 -21.89 9.37
N ALA A 100 -0.98 -21.52 10.58
CA ALA A 100 -0.18 -21.62 11.81
C ALA A 100 0.19 -23.07 12.21
N SER A 101 -0.46 -24.09 11.62
CA SER A 101 -0.40 -25.48 12.12
C SER A 101 0.78 -26.32 11.61
N GLY A 102 1.62 -25.81 10.70
CA GLY A 102 2.75 -26.54 10.11
C GLY A 102 2.38 -27.74 9.22
N ARG A 103 1.10 -28.12 9.14
CA ARG A 103 0.57 -29.09 8.19
C ARG A 103 0.35 -28.42 6.83
N ARG A 104 0.30 -29.19 5.74
CA ARG A 104 -0.15 -28.70 4.42
C ARG A 104 -1.68 -28.73 4.37
N PRO A 105 -2.40 -27.62 4.64
CA PRO A 105 -3.84 -27.58 4.45
C PRO A 105 -4.17 -27.65 2.94
N PRO A 106 -5.43 -27.98 2.57
CA PRO A 106 -5.88 -27.79 1.20
C PRO A 106 -5.71 -26.32 0.79
N LEU A 107 -5.24 -26.09 -0.44
CA LEU A 107 -5.12 -24.75 -1.01
C LEU A 107 -6.53 -24.25 -1.35
N VAL A 108 -6.91 -23.10 -0.81
CA VAL A 108 -8.13 -22.37 -1.18
C VAL A 108 -7.69 -21.15 -1.99
N ALA A 109 -8.17 -21.06 -3.23
CA ALA A 109 -7.99 -19.89 -4.10
C ALA A 109 -9.36 -19.26 -4.37
N GLY A 110 -9.43 -17.93 -4.32
CA GLY A 110 -10.61 -17.13 -4.61
C GLY A 110 -10.34 -16.13 -5.74
#